data_AF-A0A7C5QGW6-F1
#
_entry.id   AF-A0A7C5QGW6-F1
#
_cell.length_a   1.000
_cell.length_b   1.000
_cell.length_c   1.000
_cell.angle_alpha   90.00
_cell.angle_beta   90.00
_cell.angle_gamma   90.00
#
_symmetry.space_group_name_H-M   'P 1'
#
loop_
_entity.id
_entity.type
_entity.pdbx_description
1 polymer ?
#
loop_
_entity_poly.entity_id
_entity_poly.type
_entity_poly.pdbx_seq_one_letter_code
_entity_poly.pdbx_strand_id
1 'polypeptide(L)'
;MIVVVILGLLAAIAIPTFSQYMRRAKTSEARDALAELYKGSVVYFSENHYNPSDGKIYSLVFPDSSSKQNPDPVPKGVKVKTTWNFEPWLSLNFQEVGLTYFSYNYLSTGATIVGQGANFTLQAKGDLDGDGQTSLFQRTGIVSSEGEIEASNLIETDPLE
;
A
#
# COMPACT_ATOMS: atom_id res chain seq x y z
N MET A 1 -0.15 1.56 -50.79
CA MET A 1 0.61 2.30 -49.75
C MET A 1 -0.28 3.07 -48.77
N ILE A 2 -1.57 3.33 -49.07
CA ILE A 2 -2.49 4.04 -48.16
C ILE A 2 -2.76 3.32 -46.83
N VAL A 3 -2.75 1.98 -46.82
CA VAL A 3 -3.05 1.19 -45.61
C VAL A 3 -2.03 1.43 -44.50
N VAL A 4 -0.75 1.53 -44.84
CA VAL A 4 0.32 1.79 -43.86
C VAL A 4 0.15 3.17 -43.22
N VAL A 5 -0.30 4.17 -44.00
CA VAL A 5 -0.56 5.53 -43.51
C VAL A 5 -1.72 5.56 -42.54
N ILE A 6 -2.82 4.87 -42.86
CA ILE A 6 -4.00 4.79 -41.98
C ILE A 6 -3.64 4.08 -40.67
N LEU A 7 -2.90 2.96 -40.72
CA LEU A 7 -2.45 2.27 -39.52
C LEU A 7 -1.52 3.14 -38.65
N GLY A 8 -0.63 3.93 -39.26
CA GLY A 8 0.23 4.86 -38.54
C GLY A 8 -0.55 5.94 -37.77
N LEU A 9 -1.58 6.53 -38.39
CA LEU A 9 -2.43 7.53 -37.74
C LEU A 9 -3.24 6.93 -36.58
N LEU A 10 -3.81 5.73 -36.78
CA LEU A 10 -4.56 5.04 -35.72
C LEU A 10 -3.65 4.69 -34.54
N ALA A 11 -2.43 4.20 -34.79
CA ALA A 11 -1.48 3.87 -33.75
C ALA A 11 -1.06 5.10 -32.91
N ALA A 12 -0.83 6.24 -33.57
CA ALA A 12 -0.43 7.48 -32.89
C ALA A 12 -1.46 7.96 -31.84
N ILE A 13 -2.76 7.73 -32.08
CA ILE A 13 -3.84 8.10 -31.16
C ILE A 13 -4.09 6.99 -30.12
N ALA A 14 -4.00 5.73 -30.52
CA ALA A 14 -4.34 4.59 -29.66
C ALA A 14 -3.30 4.29 -28.58
N ILE A 15 -1.99 4.44 -28.86
CA ILE A 15 -0.92 4.09 -27.92
C ILE A 15 -0.99 4.90 -26.61
N PRO A 16 -1.07 6.25 -26.60
CA PRO A 16 -1.08 7.02 -25.36
C PRO A 16 -2.33 6.75 -24.52
N THR A 17 -3.49 6.61 -25.18
CA THR A 17 -4.76 6.33 -24.49
C THR A 17 -4.77 4.95 -23.86
N PHE A 18 -4.22 3.94 -24.56
CA PHE A 18 -4.06 2.59 -24.01
C PHE A 18 -3.09 2.56 -22.83
N SER A 19 -1.95 3.24 -22.90
CA SER A 19 -0.98 3.30 -21.79
C SER A 19 -1.63 3.89 -20.53
N GLN A 20 -2.35 5.01 -20.65
CA GLN A 20 -3.04 5.62 -19.51
C GLN A 20 -4.13 4.71 -18.94
N TYR A 21 -4.88 4.00 -19.79
CA TYR A 21 -5.86 3.02 -19.35
C TYR A 21 -5.22 1.89 -18.54
N MET A 22 -4.09 1.36 -19.03
CA MET A 22 -3.35 0.32 -18.31
C MET A 22 -2.84 0.82 -16.96
N ARG A 23 -2.29 2.04 -16.86
CA ARG A 23 -1.86 2.61 -15.57
C ARG A 23 -3.03 2.73 -14.59
N ARG A 24 -4.19 3.25 -15.03
CA ARG A 24 -5.40 3.31 -14.20
C ARG A 24 -5.82 1.93 -13.70
N ALA A 25 -5.79 0.91 -14.56
CA ALA A 25 -6.10 -0.46 -14.18
C ALA A 25 -5.12 -1.01 -13.13
N LYS A 26 -3.84 -0.65 -13.20
CA LYS A 26 -2.85 -1.05 -12.18
C LYS A 26 -3.11 -0.37 -10.83
N THR A 27 -3.53 0.90 -10.81
CA THR A 27 -3.74 1.66 -9.56
C THR A 27 -4.86 1.14 -8.66
N SER A 28 -5.79 0.33 -9.17
CA SER A 28 -6.84 -0.26 -8.31
C SER A 28 -6.23 -1.17 -7.25
N GLU A 29 -5.15 -1.88 -7.60
CA GLU A 29 -4.40 -2.75 -6.69
C GLU A 29 -3.94 -1.99 -5.44
N ALA A 30 -3.33 -0.82 -5.60
CA ALA A 30 -2.87 -0.02 -4.46
C ALA A 30 -4.02 0.41 -3.54
N ARG A 31 -5.17 0.78 -4.09
CA ARG A 31 -6.32 1.22 -3.30
C ARG A 31 -6.92 0.07 -2.50
N ASP A 32 -7.06 -1.08 -3.13
CA ASP A 32 -7.62 -2.28 -2.50
C ASP A 32 -6.69 -2.79 -1.39
N ALA A 33 -5.39 -2.86 -1.67
CA ALA A 33 -4.37 -3.27 -0.70
C ALA A 33 -4.30 -2.33 0.51
N LEU A 34 -4.34 -1.00 0.31
CA LEU A 34 -4.36 -0.04 1.41
C LEU A 34 -5.66 -0.13 2.23
N ALA A 35 -6.78 -0.48 1.61
CA ALA A 35 -8.04 -0.72 2.33
C ALA A 35 -7.96 -2.01 3.17
N GLU A 36 -7.31 -3.06 2.68
CA GLU A 36 -7.06 -4.29 3.43
C GLU A 36 -6.12 -4.05 4.61
N LEU A 37 -5.00 -3.37 4.40
CA LEU A 37 -4.06 -2.98 5.46
C LEU A 37 -4.72 -2.13 6.54
N TYR A 38 -5.61 -1.22 6.15
CA TYR A 38 -6.38 -0.42 7.09
C TYR A 38 -7.28 -1.30 7.95
N LYS A 39 -8.03 -2.24 7.35
CA LYS A 39 -8.87 -3.19 8.09
C LYS A 39 -8.03 -4.04 9.03
N GLY A 40 -6.90 -4.58 8.56
CA GLY A 40 -5.95 -5.33 9.39
C GLY A 40 -5.46 -4.53 10.59
N SER A 41 -5.18 -3.24 10.40
CA SER A 41 -4.76 -2.34 11.49
C SER A 41 -5.85 -2.14 12.54
N VAL A 42 -7.11 -1.98 12.10
CA VAL A 42 -8.26 -1.82 13.00
C VAL A 42 -8.54 -3.10 13.78
N VAL A 43 -8.49 -4.26 13.11
CA VAL A 43 -8.65 -5.57 13.75
C VAL A 43 -7.56 -5.77 14.79
N TYR A 44 -6.29 -5.56 14.42
CA TYR A 44 -5.17 -5.68 15.33
C TYR A 44 -5.34 -4.77 16.54
N PHE A 45 -5.71 -3.51 16.36
CA PHE A 45 -5.91 -2.58 17.48
C PHE A 45 -6.98 -3.03 18.49
N SER A 46 -8.01 -3.74 18.03
CA SER A 46 -9.10 -4.24 18.88
C SER A 46 -8.77 -5.49 19.68
N GLU A 47 -7.64 -6.14 19.39
CA GLU A 47 -7.22 -7.40 20.00
C GLU A 47 -6.09 -7.19 21.03
N ASN A 48 -5.90 -8.18 21.89
CA ASN A 48 -4.78 -8.22 22.84
C ASN A 48 -3.64 -9.06 22.26
N HIS A 49 -2.43 -8.52 22.29
CA HIS A 49 -1.26 -9.12 21.67
C HIS A 49 -0.23 -9.47 22.72
N TYR A 50 0.12 -10.74 22.82
CA TYR A 50 1.23 -11.18 23.65
C TYR A 50 2.53 -11.07 22.87
N ASN A 51 3.50 -10.33 23.38
CA ASN A 51 4.85 -10.26 22.81
C ASN A 51 5.77 -11.24 23.57
N PRO A 52 6.27 -12.31 22.90
CA PRO A 52 7.15 -13.28 23.54
C PRO A 52 8.50 -12.72 23.97
N SER A 53 8.94 -11.60 23.39
CA SER A 53 10.27 -11.03 23.61
C SER A 53 10.38 -10.31 24.96
N ASP A 54 9.29 -9.69 25.42
CA ASP A 54 9.22 -8.97 26.69
C ASP A 54 8.26 -9.62 27.71
N GLY A 55 7.50 -10.64 27.29
CA GLY A 55 6.53 -11.34 28.13
C GLY A 55 5.30 -10.52 28.48
N LYS A 56 5.04 -9.41 27.78
CA LYS A 56 3.92 -8.50 28.06
C LYS A 56 2.75 -8.72 27.11
N ILE A 57 1.58 -8.31 27.58
CA ILE A 57 0.37 -8.22 26.77
C ILE A 57 0.15 -6.74 26.46
N TYR A 58 0.07 -6.41 25.18
CA TYR A 58 -0.31 -5.10 24.69
C TYR A 58 -1.78 -5.13 24.25
N SER A 59 -2.48 -4.02 24.47
CA SER A 59 -3.88 -3.82 24.08
C SER A 59 -4.00 -2.39 23.57
N LEU A 60 -4.88 -2.12 22.60
CA LEU A 60 -5.04 -0.79 22.01
C LEU A 60 -3.72 -0.22 21.45
N VAL A 61 -2.97 -1.06 20.72
CA VAL A 61 -1.72 -0.70 20.05
C VAL A 61 -1.76 -1.11 18.58
N PHE A 62 -0.86 -0.56 17.78
CA PHE A 62 -0.60 -1.01 16.42
C PHE A 62 0.67 -1.85 16.35
N PRO A 63 0.85 -2.66 15.29
CA PRO A 63 2.12 -3.34 15.04
C PRO A 63 3.25 -2.33 14.85
N ASP A 64 4.49 -2.77 15.05
CA ASP A 64 5.65 -1.94 14.76
C ASP A 64 5.74 -1.58 13.27
N SER A 65 6.44 -0.50 12.97
CA SER A 65 6.70 -0.10 11.58
C SER A 65 7.40 -1.21 10.80
N SER A 66 7.09 -1.33 9.51
CA SER A 66 7.87 -2.17 8.61
C SER A 66 9.31 -1.67 8.54
N SER A 67 10.25 -2.59 8.72
CA SER A 67 11.69 -2.28 8.65
C SER A 67 12.14 -1.77 7.28
N LYS A 68 11.37 -2.10 6.24
CA LYS A 68 11.53 -1.63 4.86
C LYS A 68 10.19 -1.76 4.13
N GLN A 69 10.10 -1.07 3.00
CA GLN A 69 9.03 -1.30 2.03
C GLN A 69 9.07 -2.75 1.50
N ASN A 70 7.95 -3.29 1.05
CA ASN A 70 7.87 -4.65 0.53
C ASN A 70 6.90 -4.73 -0.66
N PRO A 71 7.32 -5.25 -1.83
CA PRO A 71 8.68 -5.65 -2.20
C PRO A 71 9.68 -4.47 -2.23
N ASP A 72 10.96 -4.77 -2.04
CA ASP A 72 12.07 -3.81 -2.15
C ASP A 72 13.11 -4.34 -3.14
N PRO A 73 13.41 -3.65 -4.25
CA PRO A 73 12.95 -2.30 -4.63
C PRO A 73 11.49 -2.25 -5.13
N VAL A 74 10.97 -1.03 -5.31
CA VAL A 74 9.67 -0.77 -5.93
C VAL A 74 9.60 -1.43 -7.33
N PRO A 75 8.56 -2.21 -7.64
CA PRO A 75 8.40 -2.83 -8.97
C PRO A 75 8.32 -1.78 -10.08
N LYS A 76 8.95 -2.08 -11.23
CA LYS A 76 9.09 -1.16 -12.37
C LYS A 76 8.33 -1.67 -13.59
N GLY A 77 7.13 -1.16 -13.81
CA GLY A 77 6.25 -1.49 -14.94
C GLY A 77 5.71 -2.92 -14.96
N VAL A 78 6.31 -3.84 -14.21
CA VAL A 78 6.08 -5.29 -14.21
C VAL A 78 5.78 -5.77 -12.79
N LYS A 79 4.86 -6.74 -12.67
CA LYS A 79 4.53 -7.31 -11.36
C LYS A 79 5.68 -8.17 -10.82
N VAL A 80 5.94 -8.06 -9.52
CA VAL A 80 6.96 -8.84 -8.82
C VAL A 80 6.29 -9.77 -7.82
N LYS A 81 6.87 -10.97 -7.64
CA LYS A 81 6.44 -11.92 -6.61
C LYS A 81 6.94 -11.45 -5.25
N THR A 82 6.03 -11.36 -4.29
CA THR A 82 6.34 -10.87 -2.95
C THR A 82 5.89 -11.88 -1.90
N THR A 83 6.66 -11.96 -0.81
CA THR A 83 6.30 -12.75 0.38
C THR A 83 5.93 -11.80 1.52
N TRP A 84 4.89 -12.17 2.27
CA TRP A 84 4.30 -11.38 3.36
C TRP A 84 4.48 -12.06 4.73
N ASN A 85 5.48 -12.93 4.85
CA ASN A 85 5.69 -13.81 6.00
C ASN A 85 6.60 -13.22 7.09
N PHE A 86 6.53 -11.90 7.29
CA PHE A 86 7.29 -11.19 8.30
C PHE A 86 6.52 -9.96 8.79
N GLU A 87 6.91 -9.41 9.95
CA GLU A 87 6.24 -8.24 10.52
C GLU A 87 6.43 -6.97 9.68
N PRO A 88 5.42 -6.07 9.63
CA PRO A 88 4.12 -6.13 10.31
C PRO A 88 3.04 -6.87 9.52
N TRP A 89 3.36 -7.43 8.35
CA TRP A 89 2.37 -8.04 7.45
C TRP A 89 1.66 -9.24 8.07
N LEU A 90 2.38 -10.02 8.89
CA LEU A 90 1.81 -11.11 9.67
C LEU A 90 0.79 -10.59 10.69
N SER A 91 1.15 -9.60 11.51
CA SER A 91 0.26 -8.98 12.49
C SER A 91 -0.97 -8.33 11.85
N LEU A 92 -0.81 -7.73 10.67
CA LEU A 92 -1.90 -7.11 9.92
C LEU A 92 -2.75 -8.13 9.15
N ASN A 93 -2.38 -9.42 9.19
CA ASN A 93 -2.95 -10.49 8.38
C ASN A 93 -3.06 -10.11 6.88
N PHE A 94 -2.06 -9.39 6.39
CA PHE A 94 -2.04 -8.86 5.04
C PHE A 94 -1.35 -9.84 4.10
N GLN A 95 -2.03 -10.17 3.00
CA GLN A 95 -1.44 -11.00 1.97
C GLN A 95 -2.00 -10.66 0.59
N GLU A 96 -1.14 -10.12 -0.27
CA GLU A 96 -1.47 -10.01 -1.69
C GLU A 96 -1.32 -11.35 -2.41
N VAL A 97 -2.38 -11.80 -3.06
CA VAL A 97 -2.40 -13.05 -3.82
C VAL A 97 -1.74 -12.82 -5.19
N GLY A 98 -0.55 -13.39 -5.37
CA GLY A 98 0.13 -13.44 -6.65
C GLY A 98 1.28 -12.45 -6.78
N LEU A 99 1.27 -11.65 -7.85
CA LEU A 99 2.32 -10.68 -8.17
C LEU A 99 1.77 -9.25 -7.98
N THR A 100 2.59 -8.32 -7.49
CA THR A 100 2.22 -6.92 -7.17
C THR A 100 2.99 -5.92 -8.03
N TYR A 101 2.33 -4.82 -8.42
CA TYR A 101 2.95 -3.63 -9.03
C TYR A 101 3.45 -2.62 -8.00
N PHE A 102 2.95 -2.71 -6.76
CA PHE A 102 3.23 -1.76 -5.71
C PHE A 102 4.10 -2.36 -4.62
N SER A 103 4.92 -1.50 -4.03
CA SER A 103 5.63 -1.70 -2.79
C SER A 103 4.89 -1.02 -1.65
N TYR A 104 4.71 -1.72 -0.55
CA TYR A 104 3.93 -1.26 0.59
C TYR A 104 4.85 -0.98 1.77
N ASN A 105 4.55 0.07 2.51
CA ASN A 105 5.26 0.47 3.71
C ASN A 105 4.25 0.80 4.81
N TYR A 106 4.48 0.29 6.01
CA TYR A 106 3.67 0.51 7.19
C TYR A 106 4.47 1.30 8.22
N LEU A 107 4.07 2.53 8.50
CA LEU A 107 4.75 3.40 9.46
C LEU A 107 3.82 3.62 10.64
N SER A 108 4.19 3.16 11.83
CA SER A 108 3.35 3.30 13.02
C SER A 108 4.17 3.68 14.25
N THR A 109 3.47 4.24 15.24
CA THR A 109 3.95 4.42 16.60
C THR A 109 4.26 3.10 17.32
N GLY A 110 3.75 1.97 16.80
CA GLY A 110 3.94 0.64 17.37
C GLY A 110 3.38 0.53 18.78
N ALA A 111 3.96 -0.35 19.58
CA ALA A 111 3.59 -0.54 20.99
C ALA A 111 4.08 0.58 21.93
N THR A 112 4.75 1.61 21.40
CA THR A 112 5.30 2.73 22.21
C THR A 112 4.19 3.65 22.72
N ILE A 113 3.14 3.85 21.93
CA ILE A 113 1.98 4.67 22.29
C ILE A 113 0.76 3.75 22.37
N VAL A 114 0.08 3.78 23.52
CA VAL A 114 -1.07 2.93 23.81
C VAL A 114 -2.34 3.79 23.85
N GLY A 115 -3.36 3.39 23.10
CA GLY A 115 -4.65 4.09 23.04
C GLY A 115 -4.53 5.44 22.34
N GLN A 116 -5.00 6.51 23.02
CA GLN A 116 -5.08 7.86 22.45
C GLN A 116 -3.74 8.33 21.88
N GLY A 117 -3.75 8.82 20.64
CA GLY A 117 -2.57 9.35 19.96
C GLY A 117 -1.70 8.30 19.27
N ALA A 118 -1.99 7.00 19.44
CA ALA A 118 -1.42 5.96 18.59
C ALA A 118 -1.84 6.22 17.15
N ASN A 119 -0.92 6.03 16.20
CA ASN A 119 -1.19 6.26 14.80
C ASN A 119 -0.42 5.31 13.89
N PHE A 120 -0.89 5.22 12.66
CA PHE A 120 -0.22 4.53 11.58
C PHE A 120 -0.43 5.26 10.25
N THR A 121 0.52 5.10 9.35
CA THR A 121 0.52 5.60 7.98
C THR A 121 0.87 4.46 7.05
N LEU A 122 -0.08 4.13 6.20
CA LEU A 122 0.04 3.18 5.11
C LEU A 122 0.56 3.92 3.88
N GLN A 123 1.54 3.35 3.19
CA GLN A 123 2.03 3.88 1.92
C GLN A 123 2.10 2.75 0.90
N ALA A 124 1.66 3.02 -0.33
CA ALA A 124 1.90 2.18 -1.49
C ALA A 124 2.62 3.01 -2.57
N LYS A 125 3.75 2.50 -3.06
CA LYS A 125 4.58 3.11 -4.10
C LYS A 125 4.69 2.19 -5.31
N GLY A 126 4.48 2.71 -6.51
CA GLY A 126 4.59 1.91 -7.73
C GLY A 126 5.15 2.73 -8.88
N ASP A 127 6.08 2.18 -9.63
CA ASP A 127 6.55 2.72 -10.90
C ASP A 127 5.76 1.98 -12.00
N LEU A 128 4.71 2.60 -12.56
CA LEU A 128 3.74 1.88 -13.39
C LEU A 128 4.20 1.70 -14.84
N ASP A 129 5.18 2.46 -15.30
CA ASP A 129 5.70 2.45 -16.67
C ASP A 129 7.19 2.10 -16.78
N GLY A 130 7.90 2.03 -15.67
CA GLY A 130 9.30 1.64 -15.57
C GLY A 130 10.29 2.79 -15.81
N ASP A 131 9.85 4.05 -15.79
CA ASP A 131 10.68 5.22 -16.07
C ASP A 131 11.52 5.69 -14.85
N GLY A 132 11.28 5.11 -13.68
CA GLY A 132 11.96 5.44 -12.42
C GLY A 132 11.27 6.50 -11.57
N GLN A 133 10.16 7.06 -12.02
CA GLN A 133 9.23 7.85 -11.21
C GLN A 133 8.23 6.92 -10.52
N THR A 134 7.69 7.34 -9.37
CA THR A 134 6.79 6.49 -8.59
C THR A 134 5.53 7.23 -8.23
N SER A 135 4.39 6.60 -8.51
CA SER A 135 3.12 6.94 -7.88
C SER A 135 3.18 6.65 -6.38
N LEU A 136 2.48 7.48 -5.59
CA LEU A 136 2.40 7.34 -4.14
C LEU A 136 0.96 7.45 -3.66
N PHE A 137 0.50 6.42 -2.97
CA PHE A 137 -0.80 6.36 -2.31
C PHE A 137 -0.59 6.28 -0.81
N GLN A 138 -1.27 7.11 -0.04
CA GLN A 138 -1.10 7.16 1.41
C GLN A 138 -2.44 7.26 2.14
N ARG A 139 -2.51 6.57 3.27
CA ARG A 139 -3.64 6.66 4.19
C ARG A 139 -3.14 6.59 5.63
N THR A 140 -3.64 7.46 6.48
CA THR A 140 -3.25 7.53 7.89
C THR A 140 -4.45 7.20 8.77
N GLY A 141 -4.21 6.52 9.89
CA GLY A 141 -5.18 6.31 10.96
C GLY A 141 -4.63 6.86 12.27
N ILE A 142 -5.47 7.57 13.02
CA ILE A 142 -5.12 8.14 14.34
C ILE A 142 -6.19 7.74 15.34
N VAL A 143 -5.78 7.34 16.54
CA VAL A 143 -6.71 7.07 17.63
C VAL A 143 -7.14 8.39 18.28
N SER A 144 -8.44 8.67 18.23
CA SER A 144 -9.05 9.88 18.80
C SER A 144 -9.06 9.84 20.33
N SER A 145 -9.52 10.93 20.97
CA SER A 145 -9.75 10.97 22.43
C SER A 145 -10.81 9.99 22.91
N GLU A 146 -11.67 9.51 22.03
CA GLU A 146 -12.75 8.57 22.35
C GLU A 146 -12.32 7.10 22.20
N GLY A 147 -11.07 6.87 21.77
CA GLY A 147 -10.51 5.53 21.57
C GLY A 147 -10.88 4.89 20.24
N GLU A 148 -11.58 5.61 19.37
CA GLU A 148 -11.90 5.17 18.01
C GLU A 148 -10.76 5.51 17.04
N ILE A 149 -10.63 4.72 15.98
CA ILE A 149 -9.65 4.98 14.91
C ILE A 149 -10.30 5.86 13.86
N GLU A 150 -9.81 7.08 13.73
CA GLU A 150 -10.18 8.00 12.67
C GLU A 150 -9.24 7.84 11.48
N ALA A 151 -9.79 7.48 10.33
CA ALA A 151 -9.03 7.37 9.09
C ALA A 151 -9.00 8.71 8.35
N SER A 152 -7.83 9.08 7.83
CA SER A 152 -7.71 10.10 6.80
C SER A 152 -8.34 9.62 5.49
N ASN A 153 -8.67 10.59 4.64
CA ASN A 153 -8.89 10.32 3.22
C ASN A 153 -7.63 9.71 2.59
N LEU A 154 -7.81 8.94 1.53
CA LEU A 154 -6.71 8.47 0.70
C LEU A 154 -6.09 9.67 -0.01
N ILE A 155 -4.79 9.87 0.19
CA ILE A 155 -3.99 10.89 -0.48
C ILE A 155 -3.25 10.21 -1.62
N GLU A 156 -3.41 10.71 -2.84
CA GLU A 156 -2.76 10.20 -4.04
C GLU A 156 -1.84 11.29 -4.59
N THR A 157 -0.57 10.95 -4.79
CA THR A 157 0.43 11.81 -5.45
C THR A 157 0.84 11.10 -6.73
N ASP A 158 0.65 11.78 -7.85
CA ASP A 158 0.91 11.28 -9.20
C ASP A 158 0.41 9.85 -9.44
N PRO A 159 -0.92 9.60 -9.28
CA PRO A 159 -1.47 8.25 -9.32
C PRO A 159 -1.28 7.55 -10.67
N LEU A 160 -0.94 8.28 -11.74
CA LEU A 160 -0.75 7.73 -13.09
C LEU A 160 0.68 7.84 -13.59
N GLU A 161 1.67 8.09 -12.73
CA GLU A 161 3.07 7.79 -13.11
C GLU A 161 3.27 6.31 -13.37
#